data_AF-A0A938KAM9-F1
#
_entry.id   AF-A0A938KAM9-F1
#
_cell.length_a   1.000
_cell.length_b   1.000
_cell.length_c   1.000
_cell.angle_alpha   90.00
_cell.angle_beta   90.00
_cell.angle_gamma   90.00
#
_symmetry.space_group_name_H-M   'P 1'
#
loop_
_entity.id
_entity.type
_entity.pdbx_description
1 polymer ?
#
loop_
_entity_poly.entity_id
_entity_poly.type
_entity_poly.pdbx_seq_one_letter_code
_entity_poly.pdbx_strand_id
1 'polypeptide(L)'
;MTFERVDGGLRLAVDDHSRQVVVHLLGELRSEVQEAKVASPGDLAAHMKRLFPSAYHDDERLNDEYRRLTHGDIADSHIAAIDDAIALLAPDRVFTTSELERFVRAINAMRLVLGTLLDVSEGDSDDLEMDEDTDDQSDDP
;
A
#
# COMPACT_ATOMS: atom_id res chain seq x y z
N MET A 1 -5.41 1.80 18.23
CA MET A 1 -6.36 0.94 17.49
C MET A 1 -6.12 -0.50 17.90
N THR A 2 -7.15 -1.19 18.37
CA THR A 2 -7.10 -2.61 18.70
C THR A 2 -8.30 -3.33 18.11
N PHE A 3 -8.15 -4.59 17.75
CA PHE A 3 -9.28 -5.42 17.30
C PHE A 3 -9.74 -6.31 18.44
N GLU A 4 -11.04 -6.28 18.72
CA GLU A 4 -11.68 -7.07 19.77
C GLU A 4 -12.57 -8.14 19.14
N ARG A 5 -12.48 -9.38 19.63
CA ARG A 5 -13.41 -10.44 19.21
C ARG A 5 -14.79 -10.19 19.82
N VAL A 6 -15.81 -10.22 18.98
CA VAL A 6 -17.21 -10.05 19.36
C VAL A 6 -18.05 -11.13 18.68
N ASP A 7 -19.30 -11.28 19.11
CA ASP A 7 -20.23 -12.19 18.42
C ASP A 7 -20.35 -11.78 16.94
N GLY A 8 -20.01 -12.73 16.05
CA GLY A 8 -20.08 -12.53 14.61
C GLY A 8 -18.83 -11.93 13.94
N GLY A 9 -17.76 -11.61 14.67
CA GLY A 9 -16.51 -11.16 14.03
C GLY A 9 -15.54 -10.37 14.91
N LEU A 10 -14.92 -9.36 14.31
CA LEU A 10 -13.97 -8.45 14.97
C LEU A 10 -14.51 -7.03 14.97
N ARG A 11 -14.37 -6.31 16.09
CA ARG A 11 -14.68 -4.88 16.16
C ARG A 11 -13.39 -4.09 16.29
N LEU A 12 -13.26 -3.00 15.53
CA LEU A 12 -12.17 -2.05 15.68
C LEU A 12 -12.47 -1.09 16.85
N ALA A 13 -11.72 -1.23 17.94
CA ALA A 13 -11.68 -0.28 19.03
C ALA A 13 -10.75 0.90 18.67
N VAL A 14 -11.38 2.05 18.41
CA VAL A 14 -10.73 3.33 18.11
C VAL A 14 -11.64 4.45 18.58
N ASP A 15 -11.04 5.46 19.21
CA ASP A 15 -11.75 6.68 19.62
C ASP A 15 -12.19 7.51 18.41
N ASP A 16 -13.17 8.38 18.62
CA ASP A 16 -13.78 9.16 17.55
C ASP A 16 -12.80 10.11 16.86
N HIS A 17 -11.85 10.68 17.61
CA HIS A 17 -10.87 11.58 17.03
C HIS A 17 -9.93 10.85 16.09
N SER A 18 -9.32 9.76 16.56
CA SER A 18 -8.46 8.91 15.72
C SER A 18 -9.21 8.36 14.49
N ARG A 19 -10.48 7.98 14.65
CA ARG A 19 -11.34 7.53 13.54
C ARG A 19 -11.52 8.64 12.49
N GLN A 20 -11.84 9.86 12.93
CA GLN A 20 -12.01 11.01 12.04
C GLN A 20 -10.72 11.34 11.30
N VAL A 21 -9.57 11.31 11.97
CA VAL A 21 -8.27 11.53 11.35
C VAL A 21 -8.01 10.50 10.25
N VAL A 22 -8.22 9.20 10.51
CA VAL A 22 -8.00 8.16 9.50
C VAL A 22 -8.97 8.30 8.33
N VAL A 23 -10.25 8.59 8.57
CA VAL A 23 -11.23 8.83 7.50
C VAL A 23 -10.82 10.04 6.64
N HIS A 24 -10.33 11.10 7.27
CA HIS A 24 -9.86 12.29 6.56
C HIS A 24 -8.65 11.98 5.67
N LEU A 25 -7.62 11.31 6.21
CA LEU A 25 -6.42 10.93 5.45
C LEU A 25 -6.74 9.98 4.30
N LEU A 26 -7.66 9.02 4.50
CA LEU A 26 -8.13 8.16 3.42
C LEU A 26 -8.88 8.96 2.34
N GLY A 27 -9.65 9.98 2.71
CA GLY A 27 -10.30 10.88 1.77
C GLY A 27 -9.31 11.74 0.96
N GLU A 28 -8.24 12.23 1.59
CA GLU A 28 -7.16 12.93 0.89
C GLU A 28 -6.44 12.00 -0.08
N LEU A 29 -6.05 10.81 0.37
CA LEU A 29 -5.44 9.79 -0.48
C LEU A 29 -6.32 9.42 -1.68
N ARG A 30 -7.64 9.29 -1.47
CA ARG A 30 -8.59 9.03 -2.55
C ARG A 30 -8.54 10.12 -3.62
N SER A 31 -8.41 11.38 -3.19
CA SER A 31 -8.38 12.54 -4.08
C SER A 31 -7.08 12.55 -4.89
N GLU A 32 -5.94 12.29 -4.24
CA GLU A 32 -4.64 12.12 -4.90
C GLU A 32 -4.65 10.98 -5.93
N VAL A 33 -5.24 9.82 -5.60
CA VAL A 33 -5.35 8.70 -6.55
C VAL A 33 -6.27 9.06 -7.72
N GLN A 34 -7.32 9.86 -7.49
CA GLN A 34 -8.21 10.35 -8.54
C GLN A 34 -7.49 11.30 -9.50
N GLU A 35 -6.60 12.15 -8.98
CA GLU A 35 -5.72 13.01 -9.78
C GLU A 35 -4.68 12.19 -10.54
N ALA A 36 -4.04 11.24 -9.86
CA ALA A 36 -3.09 10.31 -10.45
C ALA A 36 -3.72 9.55 -11.62
N LYS A 37 -4.97 9.08 -11.49
CA LYS A 37 -5.69 8.33 -12.53
C LYS A 37 -5.69 9.03 -13.90
N VAL A 38 -5.83 10.36 -13.91
CA VAL A 38 -5.91 11.16 -15.13
C VAL A 38 -4.57 11.74 -15.58
N ALA A 39 -3.54 11.67 -14.71
CA ALA A 39 -2.18 12.06 -15.05
C ALA A 39 -1.51 11.03 -15.97
N SER A 40 -0.50 11.48 -16.71
CA SER A 40 0.38 10.55 -17.41
C SER A 40 1.20 9.76 -16.38
N PRO A 41 1.46 8.45 -16.56
CA PRO A 41 2.27 7.67 -15.63
C PRO A 41 3.67 8.25 -15.36
N GLY A 42 4.26 8.93 -16.35
CA GLY A 42 5.56 9.62 -16.22
C GLY A 42 5.52 10.89 -15.37
N ASP A 43 4.35 11.51 -15.23
CA ASP A 43 4.15 12.79 -14.52
C ASP A 43 3.68 12.60 -13.08
N LEU A 44 3.55 11.34 -12.62
CA LEU A 44 3.12 11.04 -11.25
C LEU A 44 4.10 11.59 -10.21
N ALA A 45 3.54 12.19 -9.16
CA ALA A 45 4.31 12.61 -8.01
C ALA A 45 5.05 11.40 -7.38
N ALA A 46 6.23 11.65 -6.80
CA ALA A 46 7.10 10.59 -6.30
C ALA A 46 6.40 9.66 -5.27
N HIS A 47 5.56 10.25 -4.40
CA HIS A 47 4.80 9.52 -3.38
C HIS A 47 3.66 8.65 -3.95
N MET A 48 3.23 8.90 -5.19
CA MET A 48 2.25 8.07 -5.89
C MET A 48 2.89 6.90 -6.64
N LYS A 49 4.15 7.00 -7.07
CA LYS A 49 4.82 5.96 -7.88
C LYS A 49 4.80 4.56 -7.24
N ARG A 50 4.82 4.48 -5.90
CA ARG A 50 4.73 3.20 -5.18
C ARG A 50 3.37 2.50 -5.31
N LEU A 51 2.29 3.25 -5.54
CA LEU A 51 0.96 2.68 -5.80
C LEU A 51 0.79 2.21 -7.25
N PHE A 52 1.67 2.63 -8.15
CA PHE A 52 1.66 2.30 -9.58
C PHE A 52 2.96 1.62 -10.00
N PRO A 53 3.20 0.36 -9.58
CA PRO A 53 4.46 -0.33 -9.81
C PRO A 53 4.74 -0.58 -11.31
N SER A 54 6.01 -0.58 -11.68
CA SER A 54 6.47 -1.08 -12.99
C SER A 54 6.37 -2.60 -13.04
N ALA A 55 5.97 -3.16 -14.19
CA ALA A 55 6.00 -4.60 -14.41
C ALA A 55 7.31 -5.07 -15.07
N TYR A 56 7.99 -4.16 -15.78
CA TYR A 56 9.22 -4.46 -16.52
C TYR A 56 10.28 -3.42 -16.17
N HIS A 57 11.36 -3.84 -15.54
CA HIS A 57 12.47 -2.96 -15.15
C HIS A 57 13.52 -2.80 -16.26
N ASP A 58 13.66 -3.82 -17.12
CA ASP A 58 14.73 -3.88 -18.13
C ASP A 58 14.27 -3.47 -19.55
N ASP A 59 12.96 -3.27 -19.77
CA ASP A 59 12.39 -2.83 -21.06
C ASP A 59 11.38 -1.71 -20.83
N GLU A 60 11.86 -0.46 -20.96
CA GLU A 60 11.03 0.74 -20.78
C GLU A 60 9.86 0.80 -21.78
N ARG A 61 10.06 0.36 -23.03
CA ARG A 61 9.00 0.39 -24.04
C ARG A 61 7.88 -0.58 -23.69
N LEU A 62 8.21 -1.76 -23.18
CA LEU A 62 7.23 -2.72 -22.70
C LEU A 62 6.56 -2.25 -21.41
N ASN A 63 7.31 -1.62 -20.51
CA ASN A 63 6.79 -1.03 -19.28
C ASN A 63 5.81 0.12 -19.56
N ASP A 64 6.10 0.97 -20.54
CA ASP A 64 5.22 2.06 -20.97
C ASP A 64 3.89 1.54 -21.49
N GLU A 65 3.92 0.50 -22.33
CA GLU A 65 2.70 -0.13 -22.83
C GLU A 65 1.91 -0.79 -21.70
N TYR A 66 2.59 -1.47 -20.77
CA TYR A 66 1.96 -2.00 -19.57
C TYR A 66 1.25 -0.90 -18.77
N ARG A 67 1.95 0.20 -18.45
CA ARG A 67 1.38 1.32 -17.70
C ARG A 67 0.19 1.93 -18.43
N ARG A 68 0.29 2.12 -19.75
CA ARG A 68 -0.82 2.64 -20.57
C ARG A 68 -2.08 1.77 -20.45
N LEU A 69 -1.92 0.46 -20.35
CA LEU A 69 -3.05 -0.48 -20.26
C LEU A 69 -3.60 -0.63 -18.84
N THR A 70 -2.74 -0.60 -17.80
CA THR A 70 -3.15 -0.95 -16.43
C THR A 70 -3.37 0.23 -15.50
N HIS A 71 -2.83 1.42 -15.82
CA HIS A 71 -2.83 2.57 -14.92
C HIS A 71 -4.23 2.96 -14.42
N GLY A 72 -5.21 3.01 -15.34
CA GLY A 72 -6.60 3.32 -14.98
C GLY A 72 -7.22 2.28 -14.05
N ASP A 73 -7.02 0.99 -14.35
CA ASP A 73 -7.57 -0.13 -13.57
C ASP A 73 -6.93 -0.21 -12.17
N ILE A 74 -5.62 0.07 -12.07
CA ILE A 74 -4.91 0.14 -10.78
C ILE A 74 -5.47 1.28 -9.93
N ALA A 75 -5.66 2.47 -10.52
CA ALA A 75 -6.24 3.60 -9.81
C ALA A 75 -7.67 3.29 -9.33
N ASP A 76 -8.49 2.65 -10.17
CA ASP A 76 -9.85 2.26 -9.81
C ASP A 76 -9.88 1.23 -8.68
N SER A 77 -8.96 0.26 -8.70
CA SER A 77 -8.81 -0.70 -7.61
C SER A 77 -8.44 -0.03 -6.29
N HIS A 78 -7.55 0.97 -6.31
CA HIS A 78 -7.17 1.72 -5.12
C HIS A 78 -8.34 2.56 -4.59
N ILE A 79 -9.06 3.27 -5.46
CA ILE A 79 -10.23 4.07 -5.08
C ILE A 79 -11.29 3.18 -4.43
N ALA A 80 -11.61 2.03 -5.03
CA ALA A 80 -12.57 1.09 -4.48
C ALA A 80 -12.14 0.56 -3.09
N ALA A 81 -10.85 0.22 -2.94
CA ALA A 81 -10.32 -0.25 -1.66
C ALA A 81 -10.37 0.84 -0.56
N ILE A 82 -10.11 2.10 -0.93
CA ILE A 82 -10.20 3.23 -0.01
C ILE A 82 -11.67 3.49 0.40
N ASP A 83 -12.59 3.50 -0.57
CA ASP A 83 -14.02 3.68 -0.30
C ASP A 83 -14.56 2.57 0.62
N ASP A 84 -14.18 1.32 0.39
CA ASP A 84 -14.48 0.19 1.26
C ASP A 84 -13.91 0.39 2.68
N ALA A 85 -12.66 0.87 2.80
CA ALA A 85 -12.03 1.09 4.10
C ALA A 85 -12.70 2.21 4.91
N ILE A 86 -13.11 3.30 4.24
CA ILE A 86 -13.88 4.38 4.87
C ILE A 86 -15.24 3.84 5.36
N ALA A 87 -15.92 3.02 4.56
CA ALA A 87 -17.18 2.41 4.97
C ALA A 87 -17.01 1.47 6.19
N LEU A 88 -15.91 0.73 6.25
CA LEU A 88 -15.57 -0.16 7.37
C LEU A 88 -15.21 0.61 8.66
N LEU A 89 -14.80 1.86 8.55
CA LEU A 89 -14.56 2.75 9.70
C LEU A 89 -15.84 3.34 10.30
N ALA A 90 -17.03 3.00 9.79
CA ALA A 90 -18.28 3.39 10.44
C ALA A 90 -18.31 2.93 11.93
N PRO A 91 -18.94 3.71 12.83
CA PRO A 91 -19.09 3.32 14.23
C PRO A 91 -19.77 1.96 14.39
N ASP A 92 -19.39 1.24 15.45
CA ASP A 92 -19.95 -0.07 15.85
C ASP A 92 -19.86 -1.19 14.81
N ARG A 93 -19.04 -1.00 13.76
CA ARG A 93 -18.96 -1.97 12.69
C ARG A 93 -18.23 -3.25 13.12
N VAL A 94 -18.81 -4.40 12.74
CA VAL A 94 -18.24 -5.73 12.95
C VAL A 94 -17.70 -6.23 11.63
N PHE A 95 -16.42 -6.55 11.62
CA PHE A 95 -15.65 -7.03 10.49
C PHE A 95 -15.73 -8.55 10.42
N THR A 96 -16.05 -9.06 9.25
CA THR A 96 -15.66 -10.42 8.83
C THR A 96 -14.14 -10.49 8.63
N THR A 97 -13.57 -11.70 8.63
CA THR A 97 -12.13 -11.88 8.33
C THR A 97 -11.74 -11.30 6.98
N SER A 98 -12.57 -11.48 5.94
CA SER A 98 -12.32 -10.92 4.61
C SER A 98 -12.36 -9.39 4.59
N GLU A 99 -13.23 -8.76 5.37
CA GLU A 99 -13.27 -7.30 5.49
C GLU A 99 -12.06 -6.76 6.22
N LEU A 100 -11.61 -7.44 7.27
CA LEU A 100 -10.37 -7.09 7.97
C LEU A 100 -9.17 -7.09 7.02
N GLU A 101 -9.01 -8.13 6.21
CA GLU A 101 -7.90 -8.20 5.26
C GLU A 101 -7.96 -7.07 4.22
N ARG A 102 -9.16 -6.74 3.70
CA ARG A 102 -9.34 -5.60 2.78
C ARG A 102 -9.00 -4.28 3.45
N PHE A 103 -9.44 -4.09 4.69
CA PHE A 103 -9.15 -2.90 5.47
C PHE A 103 -7.65 -2.71 5.70
N VAL A 104 -6.94 -3.78 6.12
CA VAL A 104 -5.49 -3.74 6.33
C VAL A 104 -4.74 -3.43 5.04
N ARG A 105 -5.18 -3.96 3.89
CA ARG A 105 -4.62 -3.61 2.57
C ARG A 105 -4.75 -2.11 2.26
N ALA A 106 -5.91 -1.50 2.53
CA ALA A 106 -6.10 -0.07 2.33
C ALA A 106 -5.22 0.78 3.27
N ILE A 107 -5.09 0.37 4.54
CA ILE A 107 -4.18 1.04 5.49
C ILE A 107 -2.72 0.93 5.04
N ASN A 108 -2.31 -0.21 4.45
CA ASN A 108 -0.97 -0.37 3.89
C ASN A 108 -0.73 0.57 2.70
N ALA A 109 -1.70 0.72 1.79
CA ALA A 109 -1.59 1.67 0.69
C ALA A 109 -1.38 3.11 1.20
N MET A 110 -2.15 3.52 2.22
CA MET A 110 -1.97 4.81 2.88
C MET A 110 -0.61 4.94 3.54
N ARG A 111 -0.11 3.89 4.21
CA ARG A 111 1.23 3.85 4.80
C ARG A 111 2.33 4.09 3.76
N LEU A 112 2.24 3.46 2.59
CA LEU A 112 3.25 3.61 1.53
C LEU A 112 3.34 5.06 1.05
N VAL A 113 2.18 5.70 0.84
CA VAL A 113 2.11 7.10 0.39
C VAL A 113 2.61 8.06 1.46
N LEU A 114 2.09 7.95 2.68
CA LEU A 114 2.51 8.81 3.79
C LEU A 114 3.99 8.63 4.13
N GLY A 115 4.51 7.40 4.07
CA GLY A 115 5.93 7.12 4.28
C GLY A 115 6.81 7.86 3.28
N THR A 116 6.43 7.88 2.00
CA THR A 116 7.18 8.66 0.99
C THR A 116 7.04 10.17 1.18
N LEU A 117 5.87 10.68 1.59
CA LEU A 117 5.69 12.11 1.88
C LEU A 117 6.49 12.59 3.10
N LEU A 118 6.61 11.75 4.12
CA LEU A 118 7.34 12.05 5.35
C LEU A 118 8.84 11.74 5.24
N ASP A 119 9.32 11.32 4.06
CA ASP A 119 10.67 10.80 3.82
C ASP A 119 11.06 9.66 4.79
N VAL A 120 10.06 8.94 5.29
CA VAL A 120 10.22 7.71 6.05
C VAL A 120 10.21 6.58 5.04
N SER A 121 11.34 6.39 4.36
CA SER A 121 11.61 5.15 3.67
C SER A 121 11.97 4.07 4.70
N GLU A 122 11.45 2.85 4.51
CA GLU A 122 12.13 1.68 5.07
C GLU A 122 13.48 1.67 4.38
N GLY A 123 14.51 2.18 5.06
CA GLY A 123 15.87 2.19 4.53
C GLY A 123 16.26 0.79 4.13
N ASP A 124 16.89 0.67 2.97
CA ASP A 124 17.46 -0.54 2.40
C ASP A 124 18.02 -1.43 3.50
N SER A 125 17.27 -2.48 3.85
CA SER A 125 17.70 -3.55 4.77
C SER A 125 17.81 -4.87 4.01
N ASP A 126 18.05 -4.77 2.70
CA ASP A 126 18.45 -5.89 1.85
C ASP A 126 19.99 -5.96 1.66
N ASP A 127 20.76 -5.03 2.25
CA ASP A 127 22.22 -5.14 2.36
C ASP A 127 22.64 -5.92 3.62
N LEU A 128 22.01 -7.07 3.86
CA LEU A 128 22.73 -8.13 4.56
C LEU A 128 23.64 -8.76 3.50
N GLU A 129 24.82 -8.16 3.33
CA GLU A 129 25.97 -8.83 2.73
C GLU A 129 26.06 -10.21 3.38
N MET A 130 25.61 -11.23 2.65
CA MET A 130 26.01 -12.60 2.94
C MET A 130 27.50 -12.62 2.64
N ASP A 131 28.32 -12.40 3.66
CA ASP A 131 29.71 -12.80 3.64
C ASP A 131 29.69 -14.31 3.31
N GLU A 132 29.89 -14.63 2.04
CA GLU A 132 30.26 -15.96 1.60
C GLU A 132 31.62 -16.26 2.21
N ASP A 133 31.63 -16.75 3.46
CA ASP A 133 32.74 -17.51 4.02
C ASP A 133 32.92 -18.77 3.16
N THR A 134 33.58 -18.58 2.02
CA THR A 134 33.99 -19.64 1.11
C THR A 134 35.28 -20.23 1.67
N ASP A 135 35.16 -20.93 2.79
CA ASP A 135 36.27 -21.70 3.38
C ASP A 135 35.99 -23.20 3.15
N ASP A 136 36.02 -23.62 1.89
CA ASP A 136 36.17 -25.04 1.55
C ASP A 136 36.72 -25.26 0.13
N GLN A 137 38.05 -25.35 0.03
CA GLN A 137 38.74 -26.32 -0.84
C GLN A 137 40.26 -26.20 -0.74
N SER A 138 40.89 -27.15 -0.04
CA SER A 138 41.81 -28.10 -0.66
C SER A 138 42.32 -29.06 0.40
N ASP A 139 41.57 -30.15 0.56
CA ASP A 139 42.14 -31.42 0.98
C ASP A 139 43.02 -31.99 -0.16
N ASP A 140 43.86 -32.94 0.21
CA ASP A 140 44.62 -33.90 -0.63
C ASP A 140 46.09 -33.54 -0.96
N PRO A 141 47.03 -34.51 -0.99
CA PRO A 141 47.23 -35.71 -0.16
C PRO A 141 48.61 -35.77 0.54
#